data_AF-A0A956MVK2-F1
#
_entry.id   AF-A0A956MVK2-F1
#
_cell.length_a   1.000
_cell.length_b   1.000
_cell.length_c   1.000
_cell.angle_alpha   90.00
_cell.angle_beta   90.00
_cell.angle_gamma   90.00
#
_symmetry.space_group_name_H-M   'P 1'
#
loop_
_entity.id
_entity.type
_entity.pdbx_description
1 polymer ?
#
loop_
_entity_poly.entity_id
_entity_poly.type
_entity_poly.pdbx_seq_one_letter_code
_entity_poly.pdbx_strand_id
1 'polypeptide(L)'
;MICIYVLKHPETKEVKYVGKTKQKLYARLSAHKRYAKTTNKPTHTTNWINKLLQNNLNPIIECIEEVYENNWQEREKFWINHYRNQNIKLTNTQDGGQGAYGGLNTASFKGKIHTDETKKIISKKNKAIIKSKEWVKNAADAQCIPIYGIHIKTNQKISFDCIRDAALFIGDIKFRKNIHQCLKKLRPTAYKYKWFYKEIIDVKDKEL
;
A
#
# COMPACT_ATOMS: atom_id res chain seq x y z
N MET A 1 -18.09 -25.77 18.59
CA MET A 1 -16.63 -25.99 18.67
C MET A 1 -15.92 -25.21 17.59
N ILE A 2 -14.74 -24.69 17.88
CA ILE A 2 -13.80 -24.05 16.94
C ILE A 2 -12.60 -24.97 16.81
N CYS A 3 -12.12 -25.19 15.59
CA CYS A 3 -10.83 -25.83 15.38
C CYS A 3 -9.75 -24.75 15.18
N ILE A 4 -8.69 -24.80 15.98
CA ILE A 4 -7.40 -24.18 15.67
C ILE A 4 -6.66 -25.12 14.75
N TYR A 5 -6.29 -24.64 13.57
CA TYR A 5 -5.62 -25.41 12.53
C TYR A 5 -4.28 -24.79 12.14
N VAL A 6 -3.45 -25.61 11.53
CA VAL A 6 -2.21 -25.20 10.89
C VAL A 6 -2.25 -25.47 9.39
N LEU A 7 -1.52 -24.66 8.62
CA LEU A 7 -1.10 -25.00 7.27
C LEU A 7 0.37 -25.38 7.28
N LYS A 8 0.69 -26.55 6.72
CA LYS A 8 2.05 -27.09 6.62
C LYS A 8 2.50 -27.14 5.17
N HIS A 9 3.79 -27.02 4.95
CA HIS A 9 4.39 -27.32 3.65
C HIS A 9 4.24 -28.82 3.34
N PRO A 10 3.84 -29.23 2.12
CA PRO A 10 3.58 -30.63 1.81
C PRO A 10 4.81 -31.53 1.94
N GLU A 11 5.98 -31.04 1.56
CA GLU A 11 7.23 -31.81 1.59
C GLU A 11 7.92 -31.71 2.96
N THR A 12 8.35 -30.51 3.36
CA THR A 12 9.10 -30.30 4.62
C THR A 12 8.27 -30.48 5.89
N LYS A 13 6.94 -30.55 5.78
CA LYS A 13 5.98 -30.59 6.91
C LYS A 13 6.05 -29.40 7.87
N GLU A 14 6.86 -28.38 7.55
CA GLU A 14 7.02 -27.20 8.38
C GLU A 14 5.71 -26.40 8.45
N VAL A 15 5.31 -26.01 9.66
CA VAL A 15 4.14 -25.16 9.89
C VAL A 15 4.43 -23.76 9.34
N LYS A 16 3.54 -23.26 8.49
CA LYS A 16 3.65 -21.94 7.88
C LYS A 16 2.55 -21.00 8.33
N TYR A 17 1.40 -21.50 8.77
CA TYR A 17 0.32 -20.63 9.20
C TYR A 17 -0.48 -21.29 10.31
N VAL A 18 -0.95 -20.50 11.27
CA VAL A 18 -1.90 -20.90 12.32
C VAL A 18 -3.17 -20.07 12.12
N GLY A 19 -4.34 -20.69 12.22
CA GLY A 19 -5.60 -19.95 12.22
C GLY A 19 -6.74 -20.76 12.82
N LYS A 20 -7.93 -20.18 12.81
CA LYS A 20 -9.13 -20.81 13.36
C LYS A 20 -10.26 -20.97 12.36
N THR A 21 -11.10 -21.99 12.55
CA THR A 21 -12.26 -22.25 11.69
C THR A 21 -13.43 -22.90 12.45
N LYS A 22 -14.66 -22.54 12.05
CA LYS A 22 -15.89 -23.30 12.35
C LYS A 22 -16.25 -24.30 11.25
N GLN A 23 -15.68 -24.11 10.07
CA GLN A 23 -15.94 -24.93 8.89
C GLN A 23 -15.06 -26.18 8.91
N LYS A 24 -15.49 -27.22 8.19
CA LYS A 24 -14.67 -28.40 7.91
C LYS A 24 -13.33 -27.98 7.27
N LEU A 25 -12.24 -28.66 7.64
CA LEU A 25 -10.88 -28.29 7.22
C LEU A 25 -10.72 -28.23 5.70
N TYR A 26 -11.27 -29.20 4.95
CA TYR A 26 -11.17 -29.19 3.48
C TYR A 26 -11.83 -27.96 2.84
N ALA A 27 -12.95 -27.49 3.41
CA ALA A 27 -13.65 -26.31 2.94
C ALA A 27 -12.81 -25.05 3.24
N ARG A 28 -12.22 -24.99 4.43
CA ARG A 28 -11.32 -23.88 4.82
C ARG A 28 -10.07 -23.83 3.95
N LEU A 29 -9.45 -24.97 3.66
CA LEU A 29 -8.30 -25.06 2.76
C LEU A 29 -8.67 -24.63 1.34
N SER A 30 -9.83 -25.03 0.85
CA SER A 30 -10.33 -24.62 -0.47
C SER A 30 -10.56 -23.11 -0.54
N ALA A 31 -11.10 -22.51 0.52
CA ALA A 31 -11.24 -21.06 0.62
C ALA A 31 -9.88 -20.32 0.60
N HIS A 32 -8.88 -20.82 1.34
CA HIS A 32 -7.51 -20.31 1.32
C HIS A 32 -6.89 -20.36 -0.09
N LYS A 33 -6.99 -21.50 -0.77
CA LYS A 33 -6.49 -21.67 -2.14
C LYS A 33 -7.18 -20.72 -3.12
N ARG A 34 -8.51 -20.61 -3.05
CA ARG A 34 -9.27 -19.70 -3.91
C ARG A 34 -8.86 -18.25 -3.68
N TYR A 35 -8.83 -17.82 -2.42
CA TYR A 35 -8.45 -16.45 -2.06
C TYR A 35 -7.02 -16.10 -2.49
N ALA A 36 -6.08 -17.06 -2.39
CA ALA A 36 -4.71 -16.87 -2.84
C ALA A 36 -4.58 -16.62 -4.36
N LYS A 37 -5.49 -17.21 -5.17
CA LYS A 37 -5.50 -17.04 -6.63
C LYS A 37 -6.20 -15.75 -7.09
N THR A 38 -7.21 -15.28 -6.34
CA THR A 38 -8.12 -14.21 -6.82
C THR A 38 -7.97 -12.88 -6.09
N THR A 39 -7.17 -12.79 -5.02
CA THR A 39 -7.07 -11.56 -4.23
C THR A 39 -6.25 -10.49 -4.95
N ASN A 40 -6.77 -9.26 -4.98
CA ASN A 40 -6.02 -8.06 -5.38
C ASN A 40 -5.19 -7.46 -4.23
N LYS A 41 -5.25 -8.07 -3.03
CA LYS A 41 -4.52 -7.64 -1.83
C LYS A 41 -3.73 -8.82 -1.26
N PRO A 42 -2.55 -9.12 -1.85
CA PRO A 42 -1.74 -10.24 -1.40
C PRO A 42 -1.18 -10.02 0.01
N THR A 43 -1.11 -11.11 0.76
CA THR A 43 -0.47 -11.23 2.08
C THR A 43 0.66 -12.27 2.01
N HIS A 44 1.52 -12.34 3.03
CA HIS A 44 2.56 -13.37 3.09
C HIS A 44 1.98 -14.79 2.97
N THR A 45 0.86 -15.07 3.66
CA THR A 45 0.18 -16.38 3.58
C THR A 45 -0.35 -16.67 2.18
N THR A 46 -1.04 -15.71 1.54
CA THR A 46 -1.58 -15.94 0.19
C THR A 46 -0.49 -16.09 -0.85
N ASN A 47 0.60 -15.32 -0.74
CA ASN A 47 1.75 -15.44 -1.64
C ASN A 47 2.44 -16.79 -1.47
N TRP A 48 2.61 -17.25 -0.23
CA TRP A 48 3.16 -18.57 0.06
C TRP A 48 2.30 -19.68 -0.53
N ILE A 49 0.97 -19.63 -0.33
CA ILE A 49 0.04 -20.62 -0.91
C ILE A 49 0.09 -20.56 -2.44
N ASN A 50 0.05 -19.37 -3.05
CA ASN A 50 0.07 -19.23 -4.50
C ASN A 50 1.37 -19.80 -5.10
N LYS A 51 2.52 -19.55 -4.45
CA LYS A 51 3.80 -20.13 -4.86
C LYS A 51 3.81 -21.66 -4.79
N LEU A 52 3.21 -22.25 -3.75
CA LEU A 52 3.06 -23.72 -3.69
C LEU A 52 2.23 -24.24 -4.87
N LEU A 53 1.07 -23.62 -5.12
CA LEU A 53 0.17 -24.06 -6.18
C LEU A 53 0.79 -23.92 -7.58
N GLN A 54 1.60 -22.89 -7.82
CA GLN A 54 2.38 -22.73 -9.06
C GLN A 54 3.40 -23.85 -9.28
N ASN A 55 3.92 -24.43 -8.19
CA ASN A 55 4.82 -25.58 -8.22
C ASN A 55 4.08 -26.93 -8.16
N ASN A 56 2.76 -26.95 -8.43
CA ASN A 56 1.91 -28.14 -8.30
C ASN A 56 1.88 -28.76 -6.89
N LEU A 57 2.24 -27.98 -5.86
CA LEU A 57 2.23 -28.40 -4.47
C LEU A 57 0.97 -27.91 -3.76
N ASN A 58 0.42 -28.74 -2.87
CA ASN A 58 -0.76 -28.40 -2.08
C ASN A 58 -0.42 -28.27 -0.59
N PRO A 59 -0.77 -27.15 0.08
CA PRO A 59 -0.59 -27.05 1.52
C PRO A 59 -1.45 -28.07 2.26
N ILE A 60 -0.88 -28.65 3.32
CA ILE A 60 -1.57 -29.60 4.21
C ILE A 60 -2.27 -28.78 5.30
N ILE A 61 -3.55 -29.07 5.57
CA ILE A 61 -4.29 -28.47 6.67
C ILE A 61 -4.54 -29.52 7.77
N GLU A 62 -4.37 -29.15 9.03
CA GLU A 62 -4.52 -30.07 10.15
C GLU A 62 -5.12 -29.33 11.35
N CYS A 63 -6.11 -29.93 12.02
CA CYS A 63 -6.60 -29.42 13.29
C CYS A 63 -5.63 -29.81 14.39
N ILE A 64 -5.17 -28.84 15.17
CA ILE A 64 -4.22 -29.06 16.26
C ILE A 64 -4.87 -28.91 17.63
N GLU A 65 -6.00 -28.21 17.73
CA GLU A 65 -6.75 -28.09 18.96
C GLU A 65 -8.23 -27.76 18.68
N GLU A 66 -9.15 -28.46 19.33
CA GLU A 66 -10.57 -28.09 19.36
C GLU A 66 -10.89 -27.34 20.64
N VAL A 67 -11.55 -26.19 20.50
CA VAL A 67 -11.77 -25.25 21.59
C VAL A 67 -13.20 -24.71 21.56
N TYR A 68 -13.68 -24.23 22.70
CA TYR A 68 -14.93 -23.49 22.76
C TYR A 68 -14.79 -22.10 22.12
N GLU A 69 -15.92 -21.52 21.72
CA GLU A 69 -15.95 -20.24 20.99
C GLU A 69 -15.50 -19.04 21.83
N ASN A 70 -15.62 -19.10 23.14
CA ASN A 70 -15.08 -18.09 24.04
C ASN A 70 -13.55 -18.16 24.18
N ASN A 71 -12.91 -19.29 23.85
CA ASN A 71 -11.50 -19.52 24.16
C ASN A 71 -10.57 -19.43 22.94
N TRP A 72 -11.10 -19.45 21.71
CA TRP A 72 -10.25 -19.58 20.51
C TRP A 72 -9.23 -18.46 20.34
N GLN A 73 -9.50 -17.25 20.84
CA GLN A 73 -8.58 -16.11 20.70
C GLN A 73 -7.28 -16.33 21.46
N GLU A 74 -7.38 -16.79 22.71
CA GLU A 74 -6.23 -17.09 23.55
C GLU A 74 -5.45 -18.27 23.01
N ARG A 75 -6.16 -19.30 22.54
CA ARG A 75 -5.54 -20.52 22.00
C ARG A 75 -4.83 -20.27 20.67
N GLU A 76 -5.41 -19.45 19.78
CA GLU A 76 -4.74 -19.04 18.54
C GLU A 76 -3.44 -18.27 18.84
N LYS A 77 -3.48 -17.30 19.77
CA LYS A 77 -2.29 -16.56 20.21
C LYS A 77 -1.24 -17.48 20.80
N PHE A 78 -1.65 -18.41 21.66
CA PHE A 78 -0.77 -19.40 22.28
C PHE A 78 -0.01 -20.20 21.22
N TRP A 79 -0.70 -20.76 20.22
CA TRP A 79 -0.04 -21.57 19.18
C TRP A 79 0.84 -20.75 18.25
N ILE A 80 0.46 -19.53 17.89
CA ILE A 80 1.34 -18.63 17.12
C ILE A 80 2.63 -18.37 17.88
N ASN A 81 2.54 -18.08 19.18
CA ASN A 81 3.71 -17.87 20.03
C ASN A 81 4.55 -19.14 20.18
N HIS A 82 3.91 -20.29 20.40
CA HIS A 82 4.56 -21.59 20.52
C HIS A 82 5.48 -21.89 19.31
N TYR A 83 4.96 -21.77 18.09
CA TYR A 83 5.77 -22.03 16.89
C TYR A 83 6.85 -20.97 16.66
N ARG A 84 6.58 -19.70 16.95
CA ARG A 84 7.60 -18.65 16.86
C ARG A 84 8.76 -18.87 17.83
N ASN A 85 8.47 -19.33 19.05
CA ASN A 85 9.50 -19.66 20.05
C ASN A 85 10.36 -20.86 19.64
N GLN A 86 9.85 -21.72 18.77
CA GLN A 86 10.62 -22.80 18.13
C GLN A 86 11.40 -22.33 16.90
N ASN A 87 11.53 -21.02 16.68
CA ASN A 87 12.15 -20.41 15.49
C ASN A 87 11.47 -20.79 14.15
N ILE A 88 10.22 -21.25 14.17
CA ILE A 88 9.47 -21.54 12.95
C ILE A 88 8.95 -20.23 12.34
N LYS A 89 9.24 -20.03 11.05
CA LYS A 89 8.88 -18.82 10.31
C LYS A 89 7.43 -18.90 9.82
N LEU A 90 6.50 -18.48 10.68
CA LEU A 90 5.09 -18.35 10.33
C LEU A 90 4.85 -17.18 9.36
N THR A 91 3.86 -17.33 8.48
CA THR A 91 3.36 -16.30 7.57
C THR A 91 2.26 -15.43 8.21
N ASN A 92 1.82 -15.75 9.43
CA ASN A 92 0.92 -14.92 10.23
C ASN A 92 1.52 -13.51 10.42
N THR A 93 0.82 -12.49 9.95
CA THR A 93 1.23 -11.08 10.07
C THR A 93 0.97 -10.49 11.45
N GLN A 94 0.08 -11.10 12.23
CA GLN A 94 -0.33 -10.66 13.56
C GLN A 94 -0.10 -11.77 14.59
N ASP A 95 -0.17 -11.42 15.87
CA ASP A 95 0.01 -12.35 16.99
C ASP A 95 -1.21 -13.24 17.26
N GLY A 96 -2.33 -13.01 16.56
CA GLY A 96 -3.57 -13.79 16.67
C GLY A 96 -4.65 -13.13 17.53
N GLY A 97 -5.81 -13.79 17.60
CA GLY A 97 -6.98 -13.38 18.38
C GLY A 97 -7.81 -12.25 17.76
N GLN A 98 -7.56 -11.90 16.50
CA GLN A 98 -8.43 -11.02 15.73
C GLN A 98 -9.40 -11.86 14.89
N GLY A 99 -10.70 -11.54 14.97
CA GLY A 99 -11.73 -12.19 14.15
C GLY A 99 -11.62 -11.85 12.66
N ALA A 100 -12.60 -12.28 11.86
CA ALA A 100 -12.68 -11.97 10.42
C ALA A 100 -12.76 -10.45 10.12
N TYR A 101 -13.02 -9.62 11.14
CA TYR A 101 -12.86 -8.18 11.11
C TYR A 101 -11.38 -7.79 11.27
N GLY A 102 -10.53 -8.22 10.33
CA GLY A 102 -9.16 -7.72 10.17
C GLY A 102 -9.11 -6.29 9.62
N GLY A 103 -10.06 -5.45 10.03
CA GLY A 103 -10.14 -4.03 9.71
C GLY A 103 -9.77 -3.24 10.95
N LEU A 104 -8.80 -2.33 10.79
CA LEU A 104 -8.36 -1.31 11.75
C LEU A 104 -7.22 -1.71 12.70
N ASN A 105 -6.04 -1.92 12.11
CA ASN A 105 -4.79 -1.45 12.72
C ASN A 105 -4.06 -0.41 11.86
N THR A 106 -4.78 0.30 10.98
CA THR A 106 -4.33 1.63 10.54
C THR A 106 -4.21 2.60 11.72
N ALA A 107 -4.86 2.32 12.86
CA ALA A 107 -4.68 3.03 14.12
C ALA A 107 -3.26 2.89 14.71
N SER A 108 -2.51 1.82 14.41
CA SER A 108 -1.18 1.63 15.01
C SER A 108 -0.10 2.55 14.40
N PHE A 109 -0.34 3.12 13.20
CA PHE A 109 0.58 4.05 12.54
C PHE A 109 0.02 5.47 12.36
N LYS A 110 -1.31 5.64 12.34
CA LYS A 110 -1.93 6.97 12.20
C LYS A 110 -1.72 7.77 13.49
N GLY A 111 -0.70 8.62 13.51
CA GLY A 111 -0.37 9.50 14.65
C GLY A 111 0.92 9.16 15.40
N LYS A 112 1.64 8.07 15.07
CA LYS A 112 2.97 7.82 15.65
C LYS A 112 4.00 8.72 14.98
N ILE A 113 4.55 9.67 15.74
CA ILE A 113 5.66 10.50 15.31
C ILE A 113 6.93 9.64 15.38
N HIS A 114 7.65 9.49 14.26
CA HIS A 114 8.96 8.86 14.28
C HIS A 114 9.91 9.63 15.21
N THR A 115 10.70 8.91 16.00
CA THR A 115 11.78 9.53 16.77
C THR A 115 12.77 10.21 15.83
N ASP A 116 13.43 11.27 16.29
CA ASP A 116 14.38 12.01 15.45
C ASP A 116 15.57 11.16 15.02
N GLU A 117 15.94 10.16 15.83
CA GLU A 117 16.92 9.14 15.47
C GLU A 117 16.46 8.29 14.28
N THR A 118 15.20 7.82 14.31
CA THR A 118 14.61 7.05 13.21
C THR A 118 14.55 7.89 11.93
N LYS A 119 14.14 9.17 12.03
CA LYS A 119 14.13 10.10 10.89
C LYS A 119 15.54 10.28 10.32
N LYS A 120 16.56 10.42 11.15
CA LYS A 120 17.97 10.54 10.73
C LYS A 120 18.46 9.29 10.01
N ILE A 121 18.14 8.09 10.50
CA ILE A 121 18.52 6.82 9.85
C ILE A 121 17.88 6.72 8.47
N ILE A 122 16.57 6.98 8.37
CA ILE A 122 15.83 6.97 7.10
C ILE A 122 16.42 7.98 6.11
N SER A 123 16.69 9.21 6.58
CA SER A 123 17.29 10.27 5.77
C SER A 123 18.67 9.88 5.22
N LYS A 124 19.55 9.31 6.06
CA LYS A 124 20.88 8.82 5.65
C LYS A 124 20.77 7.75 4.56
N LYS A 125 19.88 6.75 4.75
CA LYS A 125 19.65 5.70 3.76
C LYS A 125 19.13 6.25 2.43
N ASN A 126 18.16 7.16 2.47
CA ASN A 126 17.59 7.76 1.26
C ASN A 126 18.60 8.60 0.47
N LYS A 127 19.54 9.28 1.14
CA LYS A 127 20.61 10.04 0.48
C LYS A 127 21.66 9.15 -0.19
N ALA A 128 21.87 7.95 0.32
CA ALA A 128 22.82 6.99 -0.25
C ALA A 128 22.29 6.29 -1.52
N ILE A 129 20.98 6.37 -1.80
CA ILE A 129 20.38 5.79 -2.99
C ILE A 129 20.64 6.71 -4.19
N ILE A 130 21.50 6.28 -5.11
CA ILE A 130 21.69 6.92 -6.40
C ILE A 130 20.51 6.55 -7.30
N LYS A 131 19.69 7.53 -7.66
CA LYS A 131 18.54 7.35 -8.56
C LYS A 131 19.02 7.32 -10.01
N SER A 132 18.44 6.45 -10.84
CA SER A 132 18.76 6.41 -12.26
C SER A 132 18.36 7.73 -12.94
N LYS A 133 19.07 8.10 -14.02
CA LYS A 133 18.75 9.29 -14.81
C LYS A 133 17.30 9.27 -15.33
N GLU A 134 16.83 8.09 -15.72
CA GLU A 134 15.46 7.85 -16.18
C GLU A 134 14.43 8.09 -15.08
N TRP A 135 14.69 7.63 -13.85
CA TRP A 135 13.82 7.91 -12.70
C TRP A 135 13.72 9.40 -12.42
N VAL A 136 14.85 10.12 -12.50
CA VAL A 136 14.89 11.59 -12.30
C VAL A 136 14.08 12.30 -13.37
N LYS A 137 14.19 11.88 -14.64
CA LYS A 137 13.42 12.44 -15.75
C LYS A 137 11.92 12.18 -15.56
N ASN A 138 11.52 10.93 -15.30
CA ASN A 138 10.12 10.56 -15.10
C ASN A 138 9.49 11.29 -13.90
N ALA A 139 10.25 11.51 -12.82
CA ALA A 139 9.79 12.28 -11.67
C ALA A 139 9.63 13.78 -11.98
N ALA A 140 10.44 14.34 -12.88
CA ALA A 140 10.30 15.71 -13.35
C ALA A 140 9.10 15.86 -14.30
N ASP A 141 8.96 14.95 -15.27
CA ASP A 141 7.87 14.93 -16.24
C ASP A 141 6.51 14.75 -15.56
N ALA A 142 6.42 13.88 -14.54
CA ALA A 142 5.20 13.72 -13.73
C ALA A 142 4.77 14.99 -12.97
N GLN A 143 5.69 15.94 -12.73
CA GLN A 143 5.39 17.23 -12.12
C GLN A 143 5.07 18.32 -13.16
N CYS A 144 5.28 18.05 -14.45
CA CYS A 144 4.94 18.95 -15.55
C CYS A 144 3.46 18.80 -15.93
N ILE A 145 2.59 19.32 -15.07
CA ILE A 145 1.16 19.41 -15.36
C ILE A 145 0.91 20.74 -16.09
N PRO A 146 0.33 20.72 -17.31
CA PRO A 146 0.06 21.94 -18.05
C PRO A 146 -0.92 22.86 -17.31
N ILE A 147 -0.64 24.16 -17.36
CA ILE A 147 -1.44 25.19 -16.69
C ILE A 147 -1.69 26.38 -17.61
N TYR A 148 -2.69 27.18 -17.27
CA TYR A 148 -2.91 28.47 -17.89
C TYR A 148 -3.23 29.55 -16.86
N GLY A 149 -2.86 30.78 -17.20
CA GLY A 149 -3.16 31.99 -16.45
C GLY A 149 -4.11 32.89 -17.22
N ILE A 150 -5.11 33.47 -16.57
CA ILE A 150 -5.98 34.52 -17.13
C ILE A 150 -5.62 35.83 -16.44
N HIS A 151 -5.20 36.83 -17.21
CA HIS A 151 -4.84 38.13 -16.66
C HIS A 151 -6.08 38.85 -16.13
N ILE A 152 -6.01 39.38 -14.90
CA ILE A 152 -7.18 39.87 -14.16
C ILE A 152 -7.85 41.07 -14.85
N LYS A 153 -7.07 41.94 -15.52
CA LYS A 153 -7.59 43.16 -16.14
C LYS A 153 -7.94 43.01 -17.63
N THR A 154 -7.10 42.30 -18.37
CA THR A 154 -7.21 42.22 -19.83
C THR A 154 -7.92 40.95 -20.29
N ASN A 155 -8.19 40.03 -19.37
CA ASN A 155 -8.75 38.70 -19.64
C ASN A 155 -7.92 37.86 -20.64
N GLN A 156 -6.66 38.27 -20.90
CA GLN A 156 -5.77 37.56 -21.80
C GLN A 156 -5.31 36.25 -21.18
N LYS A 157 -5.37 35.17 -21.97
CA LYS A 157 -4.94 33.83 -21.56
C LYS A 157 -3.48 33.58 -21.96
N ILE A 158 -2.69 33.06 -21.03
CA ILE A 158 -1.34 32.53 -21.24
C ILE A 158 -1.28 31.07 -20.82
N SER A 159 -0.52 30.23 -21.52
CA SER A 159 -0.46 28.78 -21.26
C SER A 159 0.99 28.32 -21.12
N PHE A 160 1.22 27.32 -20.27
CA PHE A 160 2.54 26.76 -19.99
C PHE A 160 2.45 25.24 -19.82
N ASP A 161 3.52 24.54 -20.16
CA ASP A 161 3.61 23.10 -20.00
C ASP A 161 3.75 22.69 -18.54
N CYS A 162 4.25 23.58 -17.69
CA CYS A 162 4.29 23.36 -16.25
C CYS A 162 4.36 24.65 -15.41
N ILE A 163 4.18 24.48 -14.10
CA ILE A 163 4.31 25.56 -13.12
C ILE A 163 5.69 26.21 -13.10
N ARG A 164 6.74 25.46 -13.47
CA ARG A 164 8.10 25.98 -13.54
C ARG A 164 8.21 27.04 -14.63
N ASP A 165 7.67 26.77 -15.81
CA ASP A 165 7.81 27.66 -16.96
C ASP A 165 6.99 28.93 -16.74
N ALA A 166 5.80 28.80 -16.14
CA ALA A 166 5.01 29.95 -15.70
C ALA A 166 5.75 30.82 -14.67
N ALA A 167 6.47 30.22 -13.71
CA ALA A 167 7.24 30.96 -12.71
C ALA A 167 8.43 31.71 -13.34
N LEU A 168 9.12 31.09 -14.29
CA LEU A 168 10.20 31.73 -15.06
C LEU A 168 9.68 32.88 -15.91
N PHE A 169 8.54 32.71 -16.57
CA PHE A 169 7.89 33.78 -17.34
C PHE A 169 7.54 34.99 -16.46
N ILE A 170 7.11 34.76 -15.22
CA ILE A 170 6.84 35.84 -14.26
C ILE A 170 8.13 36.51 -13.77
N GLY A 171 9.22 35.76 -13.64
CA GLY A 171 10.56 36.30 -13.42
C GLY A 171 11.51 35.43 -12.59
N ASP A 172 11.01 34.51 -11.76
CA ASP A 172 11.87 33.66 -10.92
C ASP A 172 11.19 32.34 -10.56
N ILE A 173 12.01 31.30 -10.48
CA ILE A 173 11.65 29.96 -10.07
C ILE A 173 10.96 29.86 -8.69
N LYS A 174 11.26 30.79 -7.78
CA LYS A 174 10.70 30.87 -6.42
C LYS A 174 9.20 31.15 -6.43
N PHE A 175 8.67 31.70 -7.53
CA PHE A 175 7.26 32.08 -7.65
C PHE A 175 6.29 30.90 -7.83
N ARG A 176 6.81 29.70 -8.14
CA ARG A 176 6.03 28.45 -8.20
C ARG A 176 5.14 28.25 -6.97
N LYS A 177 5.65 28.59 -5.77
CA LYS A 177 4.89 28.40 -4.51
C LYS A 177 3.56 29.15 -4.51
N ASN A 178 3.54 30.36 -5.04
CA ASN A 178 2.34 31.20 -5.05
C ASN A 178 1.38 30.80 -6.17
N ILE A 179 1.91 30.46 -7.35
CA ILE A 179 1.12 29.89 -8.46
C ILE A 179 0.45 28.59 -8.00
N HIS A 180 1.16 27.74 -7.26
CA HIS A 180 0.64 26.47 -6.74
C HIS A 180 -0.50 26.67 -5.76
N GLN A 181 -0.41 27.69 -4.90
CA GLN A 181 -1.49 28.04 -3.99
C GLN A 181 -2.73 28.53 -4.75
N CYS A 182 -2.56 29.21 -5.89
CA CYS A 182 -3.68 29.57 -6.76
C CYS A 182 -4.33 28.36 -7.41
N LEU A 183 -3.54 27.42 -7.94
CA LEU A 183 -4.04 26.18 -8.52
C LEU A 183 -4.80 25.32 -7.49
N LYS A 184 -4.38 25.38 -6.21
CA LYS A 184 -5.07 24.75 -5.07
C LYS A 184 -6.28 25.52 -4.55
N LYS A 185 -6.64 26.65 -5.16
CA LYS A 185 -7.72 27.56 -4.71
C LYS A 185 -7.53 28.10 -3.28
N LEU A 186 -6.30 28.05 -2.76
CA LEU A 186 -5.94 28.66 -1.46
C LEU A 186 -5.68 30.16 -1.59
N ARG A 187 -5.39 30.62 -2.81
CA ARG A 187 -5.24 32.04 -3.15
C ARG A 187 -6.04 32.35 -4.42
N PRO A 188 -6.71 33.50 -4.50
CA PRO A 188 -7.53 33.83 -5.65
C PRO A 188 -6.69 34.14 -6.90
N THR A 189 -5.53 34.77 -6.73
CA THR A 189 -4.66 35.22 -7.83
C THR A 189 -3.18 35.25 -7.41
N ALA A 190 -2.28 35.18 -8.39
CA ALA A 190 -0.86 35.42 -8.21
C ALA A 190 -0.29 36.11 -9.45
N TYR A 191 0.52 37.16 -9.22
CA TYR A 191 1.26 37.87 -10.27
C TYR A 191 0.38 38.43 -11.39
N LYS A 192 -0.79 38.97 -11.05
CA LYS A 192 -1.81 39.52 -11.97
C LYS A 192 -2.60 38.47 -12.78
N TYR A 193 -2.45 37.18 -12.47
CA TYR A 193 -3.19 36.10 -13.14
C TYR A 193 -4.01 35.26 -12.16
N LYS A 194 -5.15 34.76 -12.65
CA LYS A 194 -5.87 33.60 -12.09
C LYS A 194 -5.32 32.34 -12.76
N TRP A 195 -4.88 31.37 -11.98
CA TRP A 195 -4.19 30.17 -12.48
C TRP A 195 -5.08 28.92 -12.42
N PHE A 196 -5.02 28.10 -13.47
CA PHE A 196 -5.82 26.90 -13.64
C PHE A 196 -4.97 25.78 -14.24
N TYR A 197 -5.31 24.53 -13.91
CA TYR A 197 -4.81 23.38 -14.67
C TYR A 197 -5.48 23.33 -16.03
N LYS A 198 -4.73 23.01 -17.07
CA LYS A 198 -5.31 22.68 -18.38
C LYS A 198 -6.00 21.33 -18.22
N GLU A 199 -7.25 21.21 -18.65
CA GLU A 199 -7.91 19.90 -18.70
C GLU A 199 -7.10 18.98 -19.59
N ILE A 200 -6.72 17.82 -19.04
CA ILE A 200 -6.17 16.73 -19.83
C ILE A 200 -7.38 16.14 -20.53
N ILE A 201 -7.62 16.55 -21.78
CA ILE A 201 -8.55 15.84 -22.66
C ILE A 201 -7.91 14.48 -22.86
N ASP A 202 -8.51 13.44 -22.28
CA ASP A 202 -8.10 12.06 -22.52
C ASP A 202 -8.39 11.78 -24.00
N VAL A 203 -7.34 11.75 -24.83
CA VAL A 203 -7.45 11.48 -26.28
C VAL A 203 -7.64 9.97 -26.45
N LYS A 204 -8.74 9.43 -25.94
CA LYS A 204 -9.18 8.05 -26.20
C LYS A 204 -10.45 7.95 -27.05
N ASP A 205 -11.11 9.06 -27.36
CA ASP A 205 -12.36 9.06 -28.14
C ASP A 205 -12.23 9.85 -29.46
N LYS A 206 -11.23 9.53 -30.28
CA LYS A 206 -11.17 9.97 -31.69
C LYS A 206 -10.52 8.94 -32.62
N GLU A 207 -11.01 7.70 -32.60
CA GLU A 207 -11.03 6.83 -33.78
C GLU A 207 -12.28 5.92 -33.69
N LEU A 208 -13.38 6.41 -34.25
CA LEU A 208 -14.56 5.65 -34.67
C LEU A 208 -15.19 6.40 -35.85
#